data_AF-A0A0B6ZN16-F1
#
_entry.id   AF-A0A0B6ZN16-F1
#
_cell.length_a   1.000
_cell.length_b   1.000
_cell.length_c   1.000
_cell.angle_alpha   90.00
_cell.angle_beta   90.00
_cell.angle_gamma   90.00
#
_symmetry.space_group_name_H-M   'P 1'
#
loop_
_entity.id
_entity.type
_entity.pdbx_description
1 polymer ?
#
loop_
_entity_poly.entity_id
_entity_poly.type
_entity_poly.pdbx_seq_one_letter_code
_entity_poly.pdbx_strand_id
1 'polypeptide(L)'
;MSLPEEYSQSQFDQKNTEFIIALSITLGLFVIELIGFMGGVTMFMSFQGLISTIAHSAAAISLSYFLFDQWPCEWYWYIFGFCSAFPAVTEAVYIIGILCFRKGL
;
A
#
# COMPACT_ATOMS: atom_id res chain seq x y z
N MET A 1 0.62 -11.59 -14.22
CA MET A 1 1.43 -12.74 -13.80
C MET A 1 2.05 -13.46 -15.00
N SER A 2 3.09 -12.89 -15.62
CA SER A 2 3.87 -13.58 -16.65
C SER A 2 4.99 -14.33 -15.92
N LEU A 3 4.80 -15.63 -15.75
CA LEU A 3 5.85 -16.50 -15.24
C LEU A 3 6.65 -17.08 -16.41
N PRO A 4 7.96 -17.34 -16.25
CA PRO A 4 8.74 -18.13 -17.21
C PRO A 4 8.13 -19.53 -17.39
N GLU A 5 8.22 -20.09 -18.60
CA GLU A 5 7.64 -21.40 -18.97
C GLU A 5 8.16 -22.59 -18.14
N GLU A 6 9.27 -22.45 -17.41
CA GLU A 6 9.92 -23.51 -16.62
C GLU A 6 9.74 -23.36 -15.10
N TYR A 7 8.54 -23.02 -14.61
CA TYR A 7 8.26 -23.02 -13.18
C TYR A 7 7.61 -24.33 -12.72
N SER A 8 8.13 -24.93 -11.65
CA SER A 8 7.47 -26.07 -11.01
C SER A 8 6.20 -25.60 -10.29
N GLN A 9 5.19 -26.47 -10.16
CA GLN A 9 3.94 -26.16 -9.44
C GLN A 9 4.20 -25.63 -8.01
N SER A 10 5.24 -26.13 -7.32
CA SER A 10 5.56 -25.67 -5.97
C SER A 10 6.09 -24.23 -5.92
N GLN A 11 6.80 -23.78 -6.96
CA GLN A 11 7.30 -22.41 -7.04
C GLN A 11 6.19 -21.41 -7.38
N PHE A 12 5.21 -21.84 -8.20
CA PHE A 12 4.01 -21.04 -8.47
C PHE A 12 3.20 -20.81 -7.19
N ASP A 13 2.90 -21.88 -6.45
CA ASP A 13 2.13 -21.81 -5.20
C ASP A 13 2.79 -20.90 -4.16
N GLN A 14 4.12 -20.98 -4.07
CA GLN A 14 4.90 -20.11 -3.18
C GLN A 14 4.73 -18.62 -3.57
N LYS A 15 4.87 -18.28 -4.86
CA LYS A 15 4.77 -16.89 -5.34
C LYS A 15 3.34 -16.36 -5.26
N ASN A 16 2.35 -17.20 -5.52
CA ASN A 16 0.95 -16.85 -5.36
C ASN A 16 0.62 -16.57 -3.88
N THR A 17 1.10 -17.40 -2.97
CA THR A 17 0.92 -17.21 -1.51
C THR A 17 1.59 -15.90 -1.05
N GLU A 18 2.82 -15.65 -1.50
CA GLU A 18 3.56 -14.41 -1.21
C GLU A 18 2.78 -13.16 -1.66
N PHE A 19 2.23 -13.19 -2.87
CA PHE A 19 1.44 -12.09 -3.42
C PHE A 19 0.12 -11.86 -2.66
N ILE A 20 -0.59 -12.93 -2.29
CA ILE A 20 -1.82 -12.86 -1.49
C ILE A 20 -1.55 -12.26 -0.11
N ILE A 21 -0.45 -12.66 0.54
CA ILE A 21 -0.05 -12.11 1.83
C ILE A 21 0.21 -10.61 1.70
N ALA A 22 0.97 -10.20 0.68
CA ALA A 22 1.32 -8.81 0.48
C ALA A 22 0.09 -7.94 0.16
N LEU A 23 -0.87 -8.42 -0.64
CA LEU A 23 -2.17 -7.78 -0.86
C LEU A 23 -3.02 -7.68 0.41
N SER A 24 -3.01 -8.74 1.23
CA SER A 24 -3.78 -8.77 2.49
C SER A 24 -3.26 -7.73 3.48
N ILE A 25 -1.94 -7.58 3.60
CA ILE A 25 -1.31 -6.54 4.41
C ILE A 25 -1.61 -5.15 3.84
N THR A 26 -1.52 -4.99 2.51
CA THR A 26 -1.87 -3.74 1.82
C THR A 26 -3.29 -3.28 2.16
N LEU A 27 -4.26 -4.20 2.13
CA LEU A 27 -5.65 -3.91 2.47
C LEU A 27 -5.80 -3.47 3.93
N GLY A 28 -5.08 -4.12 4.85
CA GLY A 28 -5.06 -3.74 6.27
C GLY A 28 -4.52 -2.32 6.48
N LEU A 29 -3.41 -1.98 5.82
CA LEU A 29 -2.82 -0.62 5.86
C LEU A 29 -3.78 0.42 5.28
N PHE A 30 -4.43 0.11 4.15
CA PHE A 30 -5.43 0.98 3.55
C PHE A 30 -6.59 1.28 4.49
N VAL A 31 -7.07 0.30 5.26
CA VAL A 31 -8.14 0.53 6.26
C VAL A 31 -7.68 1.50 7.35
N ILE A 32 -6.42 1.44 7.78
CA ILE A 32 -5.87 2.39 8.76
C ILE A 32 -5.85 3.80 8.18
N GLU A 33 -5.36 3.96 6.95
CA GLU A 33 -5.37 5.24 6.23
C GLU A 33 -6.79 5.78 6.05
N LEU A 34 -7.73 4.92 5.71
CA LEU A 34 -9.13 5.30 5.55
C LEU A 34 -9.75 5.79 6.85
N ILE A 35 -9.42 5.17 8.00
CA ILE A 35 -9.89 5.61 9.32
C ILE A 35 -9.30 6.97 9.69
N GLY A 36 -8.00 7.17 9.47
CA GLY A 36 -7.35 8.46 9.76
C GLY A 36 -7.85 9.59 8.86
N PHE A 37 -8.07 9.29 7.58
CA PHE A 37 -8.65 10.20 6.60
C PHE A 37 -10.12 10.54 6.90
N MET A 38 -11.00 9.53 6.97
CA MET A 38 -12.43 9.75 7.26
C MET A 38 -12.68 10.28 8.67
N GLY A 39 -11.81 9.93 9.63
CA GLY A 39 -11.83 10.48 10.99
C GLY A 39 -11.37 11.93 11.07
N GLY A 40 -10.95 12.55 9.96
CA GLY A 40 -10.56 13.95 9.89
C GLY A 40 -9.22 14.28 10.56
N VAL A 41 -8.42 13.27 10.90
CA VAL A 41 -7.12 13.47 11.57
C VAL A 41 -6.10 13.99 10.56
N THR A 42 -6.09 13.43 9.36
CA THR A 42 -5.11 13.73 8.31
C THR A 42 -5.72 14.39 7.07
N MET A 43 -7.05 14.37 6.92
CA MET A 43 -7.77 14.99 5.81
C MET A 43 -7.45 16.49 5.61
N PHE A 44 -7.17 17.20 6.70
CA PHE A 44 -6.87 18.63 6.67
C PHE A 44 -5.38 18.95 6.45
N MET A 45 -4.53 17.93 6.35
CA MET A 45 -3.10 18.10 6.09
C MET A 45 -2.82 17.95 4.60
N SER A 46 -2.65 19.08 3.90
CA SER A 46 -2.48 19.11 2.44
C SER A 46 -1.30 18.28 1.95
N PHE A 47 -0.20 18.21 2.71
CA PHE A 47 0.96 17.39 2.35
C PHE A 47 0.68 15.89 2.46
N GLN A 48 -0.03 15.46 3.51
CA GLN A 48 -0.41 14.06 3.69
C GLN A 48 -1.44 13.63 2.63
N GLY A 49 -2.42 14.50 2.34
CA GLY A 49 -3.36 14.29 1.25
C GLY A 49 -2.70 14.16 -0.12
N LEU A 50 -1.64 14.95 -0.39
CA LEU A 50 -0.85 14.84 -1.62
C LEU A 50 -0.12 13.50 -1.72
N ILE A 51 0.56 13.07 -0.64
CA ILE A 51 1.27 11.79 -0.59
C ILE A 51 0.30 10.63 -0.83
N SER A 52 -0.83 10.60 -0.11
CA SER A 52 -1.84 9.55 -0.23
C SER A 52 -2.41 9.49 -1.66
N THR A 53 -2.75 10.65 -2.25
CA THR A 53 -3.29 10.71 -3.62
C THR A 53 -2.31 10.18 -4.66
N ILE A 54 -1.04 10.60 -4.59
CA ILE A 54 0.00 10.15 -5.53
C ILE A 54 0.23 8.65 -5.37
N ALA A 55 0.36 8.17 -4.13
CA ALA A 55 0.61 6.76 -3.84
C ALA A 55 -0.54 5.86 -4.31
N HIS A 56 -1.79 6.21 -4.03
CA HIS A 56 -2.94 5.43 -4.46
C HIS A 56 -3.15 5.47 -5.98
N SER A 57 -2.90 6.62 -6.63
CA SER A 57 -2.93 6.72 -8.09
C SER A 57 -1.85 5.85 -8.74
N ALA A 58 -0.62 5.89 -8.20
CA ALA A 58 0.49 5.07 -8.68
C ALA A 58 0.24 3.57 -8.46
N ALA A 59 -0.33 3.18 -7.32
CA ALA A 59 -0.75 1.80 -7.06
C ALA A 59 -1.83 1.35 -8.05
N ALA A 60 -2.86 2.17 -8.31
CA ALA A 60 -3.94 1.81 -9.23
C ALA A 60 -3.43 1.59 -10.66
N ILE A 61 -2.54 2.47 -11.13
CA ILE A 61 -1.88 2.33 -12.44
C ILE A 61 -1.03 1.05 -12.47
N SER A 62 -0.16 0.87 -11.47
CA SER A 62 0.76 -0.28 -11.43
C SER A 62 0.01 -1.61 -11.32
N LEU A 63 -1.05 -1.68 -10.51
CA LEU A 63 -1.88 -2.88 -10.37
C LEU A 63 -2.64 -3.19 -11.67
N SER A 64 -3.01 -2.17 -12.45
CA SER A 64 -3.59 -2.36 -13.78
C SER A 64 -2.61 -3.06 -14.73
N TYR A 65 -1.31 -2.71 -14.69
CA TYR A 65 -0.28 -3.45 -15.44
C TYR A 65 -0.11 -4.89 -14.95
N PHE A 66 -0.22 -5.15 -13.65
CA PHE A 66 -0.22 -6.53 -13.12
C PHE A 66 -1.37 -7.37 -13.67
N LEU A 67 -2.55 -6.75 -13.82
CA LEU A 67 -3.77 -7.41 -14.30
C LEU A 67 -3.73 -7.64 -15.82
N PHE A 68 -3.40 -6.61 -16.59
CA PHE A 68 -3.52 -6.63 -18.06
C PHE A 68 -2.22 -7.02 -18.77
N ASP A 69 -1.08 -6.50 -18.31
CA ASP A 69 0.24 -6.70 -18.96
C ASP A 69 1.08 -7.77 -18.26
N GLN A 70 0.45 -8.48 -17.33
CA GLN A 70 1.02 -9.62 -16.64
C GLN A 70 2.37 -9.33 -15.94
N TRP A 71 2.56 -8.13 -15.37
CA TRP A 71 3.85 -7.73 -14.80
C TRP A 71 4.50 -8.73 -13.81
N PRO A 72 5.85 -8.79 -13.71
CA PRO A 72 6.54 -9.78 -12.89
C PRO A 72 6.30 -9.55 -11.39
N CYS A 73 6.08 -10.64 -10.64
CA CYS A 73 5.69 -10.61 -9.23
C CYS A 73 6.68 -9.88 -8.32
N GLU A 74 7.97 -9.90 -8.65
CA GLU A 74 9.03 -9.26 -7.86
C GLU A 74 8.85 -7.73 -7.77
N TRP A 75 8.22 -7.12 -8.78
CA TRP A 75 7.93 -5.69 -8.78
C TRP A 75 6.88 -5.29 -7.75
N TYR A 76 6.06 -6.23 -7.29
CA TYR A 76 4.99 -5.95 -6.34
C TYR A 76 5.53 -5.44 -4.99
N TRP A 77 6.68 -5.93 -4.53
CA TRP A 77 7.28 -5.48 -3.27
C TRP A 77 7.68 -4.01 -3.29
N TYR A 78 8.12 -3.50 -4.44
CA TYR A 78 8.42 -2.08 -4.60
C TYR A 78 7.13 -1.24 -4.56
N ILE A 79 6.07 -1.71 -5.23
CA ILE A 79 4.75 -1.05 -5.17
C ILE A 79 4.23 -1.05 -3.74
N PHE A 80 4.27 -2.18 -3.05
CA PHE A 80 3.89 -2.28 -1.65
C PHE A 80 4.65 -1.27 -0.78
N GLY A 81 5.97 -1.19 -0.94
CA GLY A 81 6.82 -0.26 -0.18
C GLY A 81 6.44 1.21 -0.41
N PHE A 82 6.38 1.65 -1.67
CA PHE A 82 6.18 3.05 -2.00
C PHE A 82 4.73 3.51 -1.96
N CYS A 83 3.79 2.63 -2.33
CA CYS A 83 2.40 3.00 -2.52
C CYS A 83 1.48 2.56 -1.38
N SER A 84 1.96 1.74 -0.44
CA SER A 84 1.15 1.24 0.68
C SER A 84 1.85 1.40 2.04
N ALA A 85 3.08 0.90 2.19
CA ALA A 85 3.80 1.01 3.45
C ALA A 85 4.20 2.47 3.76
N PHE A 86 4.76 3.19 2.78
CA PHE A 86 5.18 4.58 2.98
C PHE A 86 4.01 5.52 3.36
N PRO A 87 2.89 5.57 2.62
CA PRO A 87 1.73 6.39 2.98
C PRO A 87 1.12 6.02 4.34
N ALA A 88 1.00 4.72 4.64
CA ALA A 88 0.47 4.27 5.93
C ALA A 88 1.39 4.62 7.10
N VAL A 89 2.72 4.62 6.90
CA VAL A 89 3.67 5.06 7.93
C VAL A 89 3.56 6.57 8.15
N THR A 90 3.49 7.38 7.10
CA THR A 90 3.33 8.83 7.27
C THR A 90 2.01 9.16 7.96
N GLU A 91 0.94 8.42 7.63
CA GLU A 91 -0.36 8.52 8.29
C GLU A 91 -0.26 8.22 9.79
N ALA A 92 0.37 7.09 10.15
CA ALA A 92 0.58 6.70 11.54
C ALA A 92 1.39 7.75 12.31
N VAL A 93 2.43 8.33 11.70
CA VAL A 93 3.22 9.41 12.31
C VAL A 93 2.35 10.64 12.61
N TYR A 94 1.49 11.04 11.68
CA TYR A 94 0.58 12.16 11.91
C TYR A 94 -0.46 11.87 13.01
N ILE A 95 -1.05 10.67 13.00
CA ILE A 95 -2.00 10.24 14.03
C ILE A 95 -1.33 10.25 15.40
N ILE A 96 -0.16 9.62 15.54
CA ILE A 96 0.59 9.59 16.80
C ILE A 96 0.99 11.00 17.21
N GLY A 97 1.48 11.82 16.28
CA GLY A 97 1.84 13.21 16.54
C GLY A 97 0.68 14.00 17.12
N ILE A 98 -0.51 13.90 16.53
CA ILE A 98 -1.71 14.57 17.03
C ILE A 98 -2.12 14.00 18.40
N LEU A 99 -2.11 12.69 18.60
CA LEU A 99 -2.52 12.07 19.88
C LEU A 99 -1.54 12.38 21.02
N CYS A 100 -0.24 12.44 20.75
CA CYS A 100 0.80 12.68 21.74
C CYS A 100 0.97 14.18 22.06
N PHE A 101 0.96 15.05 21.05
CA PHE A 101 1.27 16.47 21.22
C PHE A 101 0.04 17.38 21.38
N ARG A 102 -1.18 16.91 21.06
CA ARG A 102 -2.40 17.72 21.22
C ARG A 102 -3.09 17.56 22.59
N LYS A 103 -2.47 16.87 23.56
CA LYS A 103 -2.96 16.75 24.95
C LYS A 103 -2.73 17.99 25.83
N GLY A 104 -2.30 19.13 25.28
CA GLY A 104 -1.83 20.28 26.05
C GLY A 104 -2.37 21.64 25.63
N LEU A 105 -3.67 21.77 25.32
CA LEU A 105 -4.40 23.05 25.28
C LEU A 105 -5.74 22.91 26.01
#